data_AF-A0A1S6FHA9-F1
#
_entry.id   AF-A0A1S6FHA9-F1
#
_cell.length_a   1.000
_cell.length_b   1.000
_cell.length_c   1.000
_cell.angle_alpha   90.00
_cell.angle_beta   90.00
_cell.angle_gamma   90.00
#
_symmetry.space_group_name_H-M   'P 1'
#
loop_
_entity.id
_entity.type
_entity.pdbx_description
1 polymer ?
#
loop_
_entity_poly.entity_id
_entity_poly.type
_entity_poly.pdbx_seq_one_letter_code
_entity_poly.pdbx_strand_id
1 'polypeptide(L)' 'MSEPTDPPRARHIRRAIRKLPRAEREIFLALRSDDALTYAELGVRLGVSAAMVERLFARALGNFMSNLDRRPRRWWRFW' A
#
# COMPACT_ATOMS: atom_id res chain seq x y z
N MET A 1 14.33 -9.34 -17.47
CA MET A 1 14.54 -7.94 -17.87
C MET A 1 13.37 -7.14 -17.34
N SER A 2 13.60 -6.24 -16.37
CA SER A 2 12.54 -5.38 -15.85
C SER A 2 12.14 -4.38 -16.92
N GLU A 3 10.86 -4.42 -17.32
CA GLU A 3 10.24 -3.45 -18.22
C GLU A 3 10.57 -2.03 -17.73
N PRO A 4 11.08 -1.11 -18.58
CA PRO A 4 11.37 0.24 -18.15
C PRO A 4 10.07 0.83 -17.60
N THR A 5 10.02 1.06 -16.29
CA THR A 5 8.81 1.58 -15.66
C THR A 5 8.57 2.95 -16.26
N ASP A 6 7.53 3.04 -17.08
CA ASP A 6 7.11 4.27 -17.72
C ASP A 6 7.14 5.40 -16.68
N PRO A 7 7.94 6.47 -16.84
CA PRO A 7 8.14 7.49 -15.80
C PRO A 7 6.83 8.07 -15.22
N PRO A 8 5.74 8.22 -16.01
CA PRO A 8 4.42 8.56 -15.50
C PRO A 8 3.84 7.52 -14.53
N ARG A 9 4.00 6.22 -14.81
CA ARG A 9 3.48 5.11 -13.99
C ARG A 9 4.24 4.99 -12.67
N ALA A 10 5.57 5.10 -12.69
CA ALA A 10 6.41 5.15 -11.48
C ALA A 10 6.03 6.32 -10.57
N ARG A 11 5.78 7.50 -11.16
CA ARG A 11 5.35 8.69 -10.42
C ARG A 11 3.95 8.50 -9.82
N HIS A 12 3.04 7.87 -10.54
CA HIS A 12 1.67 7.63 -10.07
C HIS A 12 1.64 6.65 -8.89
N ILE A 13 2.38 5.55 -8.98
CA ILE A 13 2.54 4.57 -7.90
C ILE A 13 3.13 5.23 -6.66
N ARG A 14 4.24 5.97 -6.80
CA ARG A 14 4.85 6.70 -5.67
C ARG A 14 3.87 7.68 -5.02
N ARG A 15 3.06 8.38 -5.81
CA ARG A 15 2.03 9.29 -5.28
C ARG A 15 0.92 8.54 -4.53
N ALA A 16 0.50 7.37 -5.01
CA ALA A 16 -0.50 6.56 -4.33
C ALA A 16 0.01 6.04 -2.98
N ILE A 17 1.26 5.57 -2.91
CA ILE A 17 1.92 5.13 -1.66
C ILE A 17 2.03 6.28 -0.66
N ARG A 18 2.41 7.49 -1.10
CA ARG A 18 2.53 8.66 -0.20
C ARG A 18 1.22 9.08 0.45
N LYS A 19 0.07 8.74 -0.14
CA LYS A 19 -1.25 9.05 0.39
C LYS A 19 -1.74 8.05 1.43
N LEU A 20 -1.03 6.93 1.63
CA LEU A 20 -1.37 5.99 2.68
C LEU A 20 -1.13 6.61 4.07
N PRO A 21 -1.97 6.29 5.07
CA PRO A 21 -1.67 6.55 6.48
C PRO A 21 -0.27 6.02 6.84
N ARG A 22 0.43 6.69 7.75
CA ARG A 22 1.84 6.38 8.05
C ARG A 22 2.07 4.90 8.40
N ALA A 23 1.29 4.34 9.32
CA ALA A 23 1.40 2.95 9.73
C ALA A 23 1.12 1.96 8.58
N GLU A 24 0.07 2.23 7.79
CA GLU A 24 -0.27 1.43 6.61
C GLU A 24 0.83 1.47 5.55
N ARG A 25 1.44 2.64 5.34
CA ARG A 25 2.56 2.83 4.41
C ARG A 25 3.81 2.06 4.83
N GLU A 26 4.15 2.11 6.12
CA GLU A 26 5.33 1.41 6.65
C GLU A 26 5.17 -0.11 6.50
N ILE A 27 4.00 -0.65 6.83
CA ILE A 27 3.69 -2.08 6.65
C ILE A 27 3.68 -2.46 5.17
N PHE A 28 3.05 -1.66 4.31
CA PHE A 28 3.00 -1.90 2.87
C PHE A 28 4.40 -1.97 2.26
N LEU A 29 5.30 -1.06 2.64
CA LEU A 29 6.67 -1.05 2.14
C LEU A 29 7.49 -2.23 2.69
N ALA A 30 7.33 -2.57 3.97
CA ALA A 30 8.04 -3.69 4.59
C ALA A 30 7.70 -5.04 3.94
N LEU A 31 6.47 -5.19 3.44
CA LEU A 31 5.98 -6.43 2.82
C LEU A 31 6.15 -6.50 1.30
N ARG A 32 6.44 -5.37 0.64
CA ARG A 32 6.51 -5.29 -0.82
C ARG A 32 7.92 -5.04 -1.37
N SER A 33 8.89 -4.81 -0.49
CA SER A 33 10.31 -4.68 -0.83
C SER A 33 10.91 -6.04 -1.24
N ASP A 34 12.05 -6.02 -1.93
CA ASP A 34 12.76 -7.25 -2.31
C ASP A 34 13.21 -8.05 -1.06
N ASP A 35 13.52 -7.35 0.04
CA ASP A 35 13.80 -7.93 1.36
C ASP A 35 12.52 -8.00 2.24
N ALA A 36 11.41 -8.46 1.67
CA ALA A 36 10.12 -8.48 2.36
C ALA A 36 10.15 -9.40 3.61
N LEU A 37 9.74 -8.84 4.75
CA LEU A 37 9.49 -9.62 5.96
C LEU A 37 8.19 -10.40 5.81
N THR A 38 8.09 -11.59 6.40
CA THR A 38 6.80 -12.28 6.57
C THR A 38 5.90 -11.52 7.56
N TYR A 39 4.59 -11.80 7.56
CA TYR A 39 3.68 -11.23 8.55
C TYR A 39 4.08 -11.56 9.99
N ALA A 40 4.68 -12.74 10.21
CA ALA A 40 5.14 -13.17 11.53
C ALA A 40 6.36 -12.36 11.98
N GLU A 41 7.39 -12.23 11.13
CA GLU A 41 8.59 -11.45 11.43
C GLU A 41 8.28 -9.96 11.63
N LEU A 42 7.41 -9.41 10.79
CA LEU A 42 6.96 -8.03 10.93
C LEU A 42 6.12 -7.85 12.20
N GLY A 43 5.32 -8.84 12.58
CA GLY A 43 4.56 -8.85 13.83
C GLY A 43 5.47 -8.81 15.06
N VAL A 44 6.49 -9.68 15.11
CA VAL A 44 7.51 -9.70 16.16
C VAL A 44 8.21 -8.34 16.28
N ARG A 45 8.63 -7.77 15.14
CA ARG A 45 9.32 -6.47 15.10
C ARG A 45 8.45 -5.30 15.56
N LEU A 46 7.14 -5.35 15.30
CA LEU A 46 6.19 -4.29 15.65
C LEU A 46 5.50 -4.52 17.01
N GLY A 47 5.72 -5.66 17.67
CA GLY A 47 5.06 -6.01 18.92
C GLY A 47 3.55 -6.29 18.76
N VAL A 48 3.12 -6.77 17.59
CA VAL A 48 1.71 -7.09 17.28
C VAL A 48 1.58 -8.50 16.69
N SER A 49 0.37 -9.05 16.70
CA SER A 49 0.13 -10.35 16.09
C SER A 49 0.25 -10.32 14.57
N ALA A 50 0.62 -11.46 13.96
CA ALA A 50 0.64 -11.61 12.50
C ALA A 50 -0.73 -11.28 11.86
N ALA A 51 -1.83 -11.65 12.52
CA ALA A 51 -3.19 -11.31 12.09
C ALA A 51 -3.47 -9.79 12.08
N MET A 52 -2.90 -9.05 13.04
CA MET A 52 -2.99 -7.58 13.04
C MET A 52 -2.19 -6.99 11.86
N VAL A 53 -0.99 -7.51 11.59
CA VAL A 53 -0.19 -7.12 10.43
C VAL A 53 -0.96 -7.35 9.13
N GLU A 54 -1.54 -8.54 8.95
CA GLU A 54 -2.35 -8.88 7.79
C GLU A 54 -3.53 -7.92 7.62
N ARG A 55 -4.27 -7.62 8.69
CA ARG A 55 -5.39 -6.68 8.66
C ARG A 55 -4.95 -5.27 8.25
N LEU A 56 -3.82 -4.79 8.77
CA LEU A 56 -3.26 -3.49 8.41
C LEU A 56 -2.76 -3.47 6.96
N PHE A 57 -2.16 -4.56 6.50
CA PHE A 57 -1.72 -4.70 5.12
C PHE A 57 -2.90 -4.73 4.14
N ALA A 58 -3.96 -5.48 4.44
CA ALA A 58 -5.18 -5.50 3.63
C ALA A 58 -5.80 -4.11 3.48
N ARG A 59 -5.85 -3.33 4.57
CA ARG A 59 -6.28 -1.92 4.53
C ARG A 59 -5.37 -1.06 3.67
N ALA A 60 -4.05 -1.20 3.84
CA ALA A 60 -3.06 -0.47 3.06
C ALA A 60 -3.19 -0.75 1.56
N LEU A 61 -3.41 -2.02 1.19
CA LEU A 61 -3.60 -2.44 -0.19
C LEU A 61 -4.89 -1.84 -0.79
N GLY A 62 -6.01 -1.90 -0.08
CA GLY A 62 -7.27 -1.30 -0.52
C GLY A 62 -7.18 0.22 -0.71
N ASN A 63 -6.52 0.91 0.21
CA ASN A 63 -6.26 2.35 0.11
C ASN A 63 -5.30 2.68 -1.04
N PHE A 64 -4.28 1.85 -1.27
CA PHE A 64 -3.35 2.00 -2.37
C PHE A 64 -4.06 1.86 -3.73
N MET A 65 -4.88 0.82 -3.91
CA MET A 65 -5.70 0.61 -5.11
C MET A 65 -6.66 1.78 -5.33
N SER A 66 -7.36 2.22 -4.29
CA SER A 66 -8.26 3.39 -4.35
C SER A 66 -7.54 4.68 -4.73
N ASN A 67 -6.28 4.83 -4.31
CA ASN A 67 -5.45 5.99 -4.64
C ASN A 67 -4.89 5.93 -6.07
N LEU A 68 -4.66 4.74 -6.62
CA LEU A 68 -4.30 4.50 -8.02
C LEU A 68 -5.50 4.71 -8.95
N ASP A 69 -6.68 4.23 -8.56
CA ASP A 69 -7.92 4.26 -9.35
C ASP A 69 -8.65 5.60 -9.32
N ARG A 70 -8.02 6.70 -8.88
CA ARG A 70 -8.63 8.04 -8.87
C ARG A 70 -8.87 8.58 -10.30
N ARG A 71 -9.82 7.97 -11.01
CA ARG A 71 -10.78 8.68 -11.87
C ARG A 71 -11.57 9.62 -10.94
N PRO A 72 -11.88 10.86 -11.36
CA PRO A 72 -12.63 11.78 -10.51
C PRO A 72 -13.95 11.11 -10.10
N ARG A 73 -14.14 10.90 -8.79
CA ARG A 73 -15.40 10.39 -8.26
C ARG A 73 -16.44 11.48 -8.54
N ARG A 74 -17.36 11.18 -9.45
CA ARG A 74 -18.50 12.03 -9.79
C ARG A 74 -19.39 12.11 -8.56
N TRP A 75 -19.29 13.23 -7.84
CA TRP A 75 -19.98 13.46 -6.56
C TRP A 75 -21.51 13.38 -6.69
N TRP A 76 -22.05 13.55 -7.90
CA TRP A 76 -23.48 13.44 -8.25
C TRP A 76 -24.00 12.00 -8.45
N ARG A 77 -23.24 10.94 -8.14
CA ARG A 77 -23.69 9.53 -8.25
C ARG A 77 -24.03 8.87 -6.91
N PHE A 78 -24.04 9.64 -5.82
CA PHE A 78 -24.33 9.16 -4.46
C PHE A 78 -25.40 10.00 -3.74
N TRP A 79 -26.26 10.69 -4.50
CA TRP A 79 -27.55 11.26 -4.07
C TRP A 79 -28.64 10.71 -4.98
#